data_AF-A0A7K3X3E7-F1
#
_entry.id   AF-A0A7K3X3E7-F1
#
_cell.length_a   1.000
_cell.length_b   1.000
_cell.length_c   1.000
_cell.angle_alpha   90.00
_cell.angle_beta   90.00
_cell.angle_gamma   90.00
#
_symmetry.space_group_name_H-M   'P 1'
#
loop_
_entity.id
_entity.type
_entity.pdbx_description
1 polymer ?
#
loop_
_entity_poly.entity_id
_entity_poly.type
_entity_poly.pdbx_seq_one_letter_code
_entity_poly.pdbx_strand_id
1 'polypeptide(L)'
;MKVNQAKLKAVTRRIAADLMTPGPVEIPSMVGLKELVRMFGVKDNTPYQWRSKGQLPKEDGEVSNNPQWKLMTIYAWAEKTNRKIVWDPWDVLEADGEAA
;
A
#
# COMPACT_ATOMS: atom_id res chain seq x y z
N MET A 1 5.78 -10.77 32.19
CA MET A 1 5.13 -9.51 31.76
C MET A 1 3.63 -9.64 32.08
N LYS A 2 3.01 -8.72 32.83
CA LYS A 2 1.56 -8.79 33.17
C LYS A 2 0.80 -7.69 32.41
N VAL A 3 -0.23 -8.07 31.68
CA VAL A 3 -1.07 -7.12 30.92
C VAL A 3 -1.99 -6.38 31.88
N ASN A 4 -1.96 -5.05 31.83
CA ASN A 4 -2.86 -4.20 32.61
C ASN A 4 -4.19 -4.05 31.86
N GLN A 5 -5.29 -4.54 32.46
CA GLN A 5 -6.60 -4.55 31.81
C GLN A 5 -7.15 -3.16 31.49
N ALA A 6 -6.81 -2.13 32.29
CA ALA A 6 -7.23 -0.76 32.01
C ALA A 6 -6.51 -0.21 30.77
N LYS A 7 -5.21 -0.51 30.62
CA LYS A 7 -4.45 -0.12 29.43
C LYS A 7 -4.94 -0.84 28.17
N LEU A 8 -5.29 -2.13 28.27
CA LEU A 8 -5.83 -2.89 27.14
C LEU A 8 -7.18 -2.32 26.65
N LYS A 9 -8.08 -1.97 27.57
CA LYS A 9 -9.36 -1.33 27.25
C LYS A 9 -9.18 0.04 26.58
N ALA A 10 -8.19 0.83 27.01
CA ALA A 10 -7.88 2.12 26.39
C ALA A 10 -7.36 1.97 24.96
N VAL A 11 -6.46 1.01 24.70
CA VAL A 11 -5.95 0.71 23.35
C VAL A 11 -7.08 0.23 22.43
N THR A 12 -7.95 -0.64 22.94
CA THR A 12 -9.09 -1.18 22.17
C THR A 12 -10.07 -0.06 21.77
N ARG A 13 -10.35 0.88 22.67
CA ARG A 13 -11.19 2.06 22.34
C ARG A 13 -10.57 2.97 21.29
N ARG A 14 -9.25 3.19 21.34
CA ARG A 14 -8.55 4.00 20.35
C ARG A 14 -8.64 3.40 18.95
N ILE A 15 -8.43 2.09 18.83
CA ILE A 15 -8.54 1.35 17.56
C ILE A 15 -9.98 1.36 17.05
N ALA A 16 -10.97 1.12 17.93
CA ALA A 16 -12.38 1.16 17.54
C ALA A 16 -12.83 2.55 17.06
N ALA A 17 -12.30 3.63 17.65
CA ALA A 17 -12.57 5.01 17.21
C ALA A 17 -11.93 5.33 15.85
N ASP A 18 -10.69 4.87 15.61
CA ASP A 18 -10.03 4.95 14.30
C ASP A 18 -10.87 4.28 13.21
N LEU A 19 -11.42 3.09 13.50
CA LEU A 19 -12.19 2.29 12.54
C LEU A 19 -13.63 2.78 12.31
N MET A 20 -14.21 3.54 13.25
CA MET A 20 -15.60 4.04 13.19
C MET A 20 -15.71 5.50 12.77
N THR A 21 -14.60 6.21 12.57
CA THR A 21 -14.59 7.56 12.00
C THR A 21 -14.79 7.45 10.49
N PRO A 22 -15.83 8.07 9.87
CA PRO A 22 -15.92 8.13 8.42
C PRO A 22 -14.65 8.78 7.83
N GLY A 23 -13.93 8.01 7.01
CA GLY A 23 -12.57 8.23 6.52
C GLY A 23 -12.05 6.89 5.95
N PRO A 24 -10.97 6.84 5.13
CA PRO A 24 -10.67 5.67 4.31
C PRO A 24 -10.55 4.36 5.11
N VAL A 25 -11.34 3.37 4.69
CA VAL A 25 -11.42 1.99 5.19
C VAL A 25 -10.11 1.26 4.93
N GLU A 26 -9.63 0.41 5.86
CA GLU A 26 -8.42 -0.40 5.66
C GLU A 26 -8.44 -1.13 4.31
N ILE A 27 -7.47 -0.86 3.44
CA ILE A 27 -7.36 -1.54 2.14
C ILE A 27 -6.18 -2.51 2.22
N PRO A 28 -6.41 -3.81 2.50
CA PRO A 28 -5.39 -4.82 2.33
C PRO A 28 -5.37 -5.28 0.87
N SER A 29 -5.29 -4.35 -0.09
CA SER A 29 -4.98 -4.72 -1.46
C SER A 29 -3.48 -4.98 -1.51
N MET A 30 -3.14 -6.25 -1.43
CA MET A 30 -1.83 -6.70 -1.86
C MET A 30 -1.80 -6.59 -3.39
N VAL A 31 -0.72 -6.02 -3.92
CA VAL A 31 -0.49 -5.91 -5.36
C VAL A 31 0.71 -6.77 -5.74
N GLY A 32 0.58 -7.48 -6.85
CA GLY A 32 1.65 -8.24 -7.46
C GLY A 32 2.22 -7.52 -8.68
N LEU A 33 3.16 -8.19 -9.35
CA LEU A 33 3.83 -7.63 -10.51
C LEU A 33 2.88 -7.26 -11.65
N LYS A 34 1.78 -8.02 -11.86
CA LYS A 34 0.78 -7.71 -12.89
C LYS A 34 -0.04 -6.47 -12.56
N GLU A 35 -0.40 -6.27 -11.30
CA GLU A 35 -1.05 -5.05 -10.86
C GLU A 35 -0.12 -3.85 -11.05
N LEU A 36 1.18 -3.98 -10.75
CA LEU A 36 2.17 -2.92 -10.99
C LEU A 36 2.28 -2.53 -12.47
N VAL A 37 2.16 -3.49 -13.40
CA VAL A 37 2.12 -3.18 -14.84
C VAL A 37 0.99 -2.19 -15.14
N ARG A 38 -0.21 -2.47 -14.62
CA ARG A 38 -1.40 -1.64 -14.83
C ARG A 38 -1.27 -0.31 -14.11
N MET A 39 -0.87 -0.33 -12.83
CA MET A 39 -0.73 0.86 -11.99
C MET A 39 0.21 1.89 -12.61
N PHE A 40 1.33 1.46 -13.21
CA PHE A 40 2.31 2.37 -13.79
C PHE A 40 2.20 2.51 -15.32
N GLY A 41 1.27 1.82 -15.98
CA GLY A 41 1.10 1.87 -17.43
C GLY A 41 2.35 1.47 -18.20
N VAL A 42 3.11 0.51 -17.68
CA VAL A 42 4.40 0.07 -18.24
C VAL A 42 4.26 -1.26 -19.01
N LYS A 43 5.34 -1.71 -19.65
CA LYS A 43 5.38 -3.02 -20.30
C LYS A 43 5.44 -4.15 -19.26
N ASP A 44 4.91 -5.32 -19.60
CA ASP A 44 4.81 -6.48 -18.69
C ASP A 44 6.10 -6.84 -17.95
N ASN A 45 7.25 -6.77 -18.64
CA ASN A 45 8.55 -7.13 -18.05
C ASN A 45 9.16 -6.02 -17.17
N THR A 46 8.61 -4.80 -17.19
CA THR A 46 9.21 -3.65 -16.52
C THR A 46 9.22 -3.80 -14.98
N PRO A 47 8.11 -4.20 -14.31
CA PRO A 47 8.14 -4.45 -12.86
C PRO A 47 9.06 -5.61 -12.46
N TYR A 48 9.18 -6.64 -13.30
CA TYR A 48 10.14 -7.73 -13.07
C TYR A 48 11.59 -7.22 -13.09
N GLN A 49 11.93 -6.32 -14.02
CA GLN A 49 13.24 -5.69 -14.08
C GLN A 49 13.49 -4.74 -12.90
N TRP A 50 12.47 -4.01 -12.45
CA TRP A 50 12.60 -3.19 -11.24
C TRP A 50 12.89 -4.06 -10.02
N ARG A 51 12.21 -5.20 -9.88
CA ARG A 51 12.50 -6.16 -8.80
C ARG A 51 13.92 -6.72 -8.89
N SER A 52 14.33 -7.24 -10.05
CA SER A 52 15.64 -7.88 -10.21
C SER A 52 16.81 -6.91 -10.03
N LYS A 53 16.61 -5.63 -10.33
CA LYS A 53 17.58 -4.56 -10.10
C LYS A 53 17.50 -3.95 -8.69
N GLY A 54 16.66 -4.48 -7.81
CA GLY A 54 16.47 -3.97 -6.44
C GLY A 54 15.87 -2.56 -6.36
N GLN A 55 15.13 -2.13 -7.40
CA GLN A 55 14.47 -0.83 -7.44
C GLN A 55 13.12 -0.85 -6.71
N LEU A 56 12.41 -1.98 -6.74
CA LEU A 56 11.21 -2.16 -5.92
C LEU A 56 11.60 -2.30 -4.44
N PRO A 57 10.74 -1.87 -3.50
CA PRO A 57 10.93 -2.16 -2.10
C PRO A 57 10.91 -3.67 -1.86
N LYS A 58 11.44 -4.11 -0.72
CA LYS A 58 11.31 -5.51 -0.30
C LYS A 58 9.83 -5.89 -0.26
N GLU A 59 9.51 -7.06 -0.78
CA GLU A 59 8.15 -7.62 -0.73
C GLU A 59 7.65 -7.74 0.71
N ASP A 60 6.39 -7.35 0.91
CA ASP A 60 5.69 -7.47 2.20
C ASP A 60 5.21 -8.91 2.43
N GLY A 61 5.15 -9.71 1.37
CA GLY A 61 4.83 -11.13 1.45
C GLY A 61 4.95 -11.83 0.09
N GLU A 62 4.59 -13.10 0.07
CA GLU A 62 4.54 -13.91 -1.15
C GLU A 62 3.29 -14.80 -1.16
N VAL A 63 2.74 -15.04 -2.35
CA VAL A 63 1.63 -15.96 -2.56
C VAL A 63 1.98 -16.87 -3.73
N SER A 64 2.13 -18.17 -3.49
CA SER A 64 2.50 -19.16 -4.51
C SER A 64 3.76 -18.76 -5.30
N ASN A 65 4.83 -18.36 -4.58
CA ASN A 65 6.08 -17.83 -5.14
C ASN A 65 5.96 -16.51 -5.92
N ASN A 66 4.80 -15.84 -5.91
CA ASN A 66 4.67 -14.50 -6.46
C ASN A 66 4.88 -13.46 -5.35
N PRO A 67 5.81 -12.51 -5.53
CA PRO A 67 6.03 -11.44 -4.58
C PRO A 67 4.80 -10.53 -4.52
N GLN A 68 4.51 -10.02 -3.32
CA GLN A 68 3.38 -9.16 -3.03
C GLN A 68 3.82 -7.97 -2.20
N TRP A 69 3.23 -6.82 -2.47
CA TRP A 69 3.41 -5.59 -1.69
C TRP A 69 2.08 -5.10 -1.19
N LYS A 70 2.05 -4.50 0.00
CA LYS A 70 0.89 -3.70 0.41
C LYS A 70 0.76 -2.51 -0.54
N LEU A 71 -0.46 -2.11 -0.87
CA LEU A 71 -0.72 -0.95 -1.72
C LEU A 71 0.03 0.31 -1.22
N MET A 72 -0.01 0.56 0.09
CA MET A 72 0.69 1.69 0.71
C MET A 72 2.21 1.65 0.55
N THR A 73 2.82 0.46 0.55
CA THR A 73 4.26 0.30 0.30
C THR A 73 4.61 0.77 -1.11
N ILE A 74 3.75 0.46 -2.09
CA ILE A 74 3.93 0.85 -3.48
C ILE A 74 3.64 2.33 -3.69
N TYR A 75 2.64 2.90 -3.01
CA TYR A 75 2.37 4.34 -3.06
C TYR A 75 3.52 5.17 -2.52
N ALA A 76 4.01 4.84 -1.32
CA ALA A 76 5.16 5.51 -0.72
C ALA A 76 6.41 5.37 -1.60
N TRP A 77 6.60 4.22 -2.24
CA TRP A 77 7.69 4.01 -3.18
C TRP A 77 7.54 4.83 -4.46
N ALA A 78 6.35 4.89 -5.04
CA ALA A 78 6.05 5.63 -6.25
C ALA A 78 6.31 7.12 -6.03
N GLU A 79 5.82 7.68 -4.92
CA GLU A 79 6.07 9.05 -4.50
C GLU A 79 7.57 9.32 -4.35
N LYS A 80 8.29 8.49 -3.57
CA LYS A 80 9.74 8.64 -3.34
C LYS A 80 10.57 8.58 -4.64
N THR A 81 10.10 7.85 -5.64
CA THR A 81 10.80 7.68 -6.92
C THR A 81 10.24 8.56 -8.04
N ASN A 82 9.29 9.45 -7.71
CA ASN A 82 8.60 10.33 -8.65
C ASN A 82 7.98 9.57 -9.84
N ARG A 83 7.36 8.43 -9.56
CA ARG A 83 6.67 7.59 -10.55
C ARG A 83 5.18 7.87 -10.54
N LYS A 84 4.65 8.21 -11.70
CA LYS A 84 3.21 8.43 -11.89
C LYS A 84 2.43 7.11 -11.86
N ILE A 85 1.38 7.07 -11.05
CA ILE A 85 0.36 6.02 -11.08
C ILE A 85 -0.75 6.46 -12.04
N VAL A 86 -1.11 5.60 -12.98
CA VAL A 86 -2.09 5.86 -14.05
C VAL A 86 -3.36 5.03 -13.90
N TRP A 87 -3.36 4.05 -12.98
CA TRP A 87 -4.50 3.20 -12.68
C TRP A 87 -4.51 2.88 -11.19
N ASP A 88 -5.53 3.38 -10.50
CA ASP A 88 -5.84 3.08 -9.09
C ASP A 88 -7.32 2.70 -8.98
N PRO A 89 -7.68 1.40 -9.09
CA PRO A 89 -9.07 0.96 -8.93
C PRO A 89 -9.55 1.00 -7.47
N TRP A 90 -8.66 1.27 -6.52
CA TRP A 90 -8.98 1.35 -5.10
C TRP A 90 -9.40 2.77 -4.69
N ASP A 91 -9.24 3.75 -5.59
CA ASP A 91 -9.66 5.15 -5.42
C ASP A 91 -9.13 5.76 -4.12
N VAL A 92 -7.86 5.51 -3.85
CA VAL A 92 -7.19 5.88 -2.59
C VAL A 92 -6.24 7.06 -2.80
N LEU A 93 -5.69 7.16 -4.01
CA LEU A 93 -4.88 8.28 -4.42
C LEU A 93 -5.78 9.43 -4.84
N GLU A 94 -5.99 10.38 -3.93
CA GLU A 94 -6.41 11.71 -4.34
C GLU A 94 -5.25 12.37 -5.09
N ALA A 95 -5.53 12.91 -6.29
CA ALA A 95 -4.57 13.79 -6.94
C ALA A 95 -4.34 14.98 -6.00
N ASP A 96 -3.08 15.35 -5.76
CA ASP A 96 -2.75 16.58 -5.04
C ASP A 96 -3.53 17.72 -5.68
N GLY A 97 -4.61 18.12 -5.02
CA GLY A 97 -5.48 19.19 -5.49
C GLY A 97 -4.62 20.42 -5.69
N GLU A 98 -4.73 20.98 -6.89
CA GLU A 98 -4.28 22.32 -7.23
C GLU A 98 -4.60 23.24 -6.04
N ALA A 99 -3.54 23.72 -5.36
CA ALA A 99 -3.68 24.71 -4.31
C ALA A 99 -4.27 25.97 -4.96
N ALA A 100 -5.59 26.11 -4.89
CA ALA A 100 -6.33 27.31 -5.25
C ALA A 100 -6.23 28.36 -4.14
#